data_AF-A0A955Z7G8-F1
#
_entry.id   AF-A0A955Z7G8-F1
#
_cell.length_a   1.000
_cell.length_b   1.000
_cell.length_c   1.000
_cell.angle_alpha   90.00
_cell.angle_beta   90.00
_cell.angle_gamma   90.00
#
_symmetry.space_group_name_H-M   'P 1'
#
loop_
_entity.id
_entity.type
_entity.pdbx_description
1 polymer ?
#
loop_
_entity_poly.entity_id
_entity_poly.type
_entity_poly.pdbx_seq_one_letter_code
_entity_poly.pdbx_strand_id
1 'polypeptide(L)'
;YKFQFVTLAGFHSLNHGMFELAHKYATDGMKAYAEFQAGEFASESKGYTATRHQREVGTGYFDEVAQVITGGKSSTLALEDSTEKAQF
;
A
#
# COMPACT_ATOMS: atom_id res chain seq x y z
N TYR A 1 6.00 -6.98 35.31
CA TYR A 1 5.69 -6.09 34.18
C TYR A 1 4.52 -6.65 33.37
N LYS A 2 3.29 -6.13 33.55
CA LYS A 2 2.07 -6.62 32.85
C LYS A 2 1.86 -5.98 31.47
N PHE A 3 2.58 -4.90 31.19
CA PHE A 3 2.60 -4.23 29.89
C PHE A 3 4.05 -3.96 29.53
N GLN A 4 4.41 -4.24 28.28
CA GLN A 4 5.74 -4.03 27.72
C GLN A 4 5.57 -3.48 26.30
N PHE A 5 6.41 -2.52 25.93
CA PHE A 5 6.35 -1.85 24.63
C PHE A 5 7.74 -1.38 24.21
N VAL A 6 7.94 -1.22 22.91
CA VAL A 6 9.18 -0.69 22.32
C VAL A 6 8.92 0.74 21.87
N THR A 7 9.48 1.71 22.59
CA THR A 7 9.24 3.14 22.35
C THR A 7 9.61 3.61 20.94
N LEU A 8 10.70 3.07 20.40
CA LEU A 8 11.29 3.54 19.14
C LEU A 8 11.06 2.59 17.95
N ALA A 9 10.15 1.62 18.07
CA ALA A 9 9.90 0.64 17.01
C ALA A 9 9.59 1.31 15.66
N GLY A 10 8.67 2.29 15.64
CA GLY A 10 8.32 3.02 14.44
C GLY A 10 9.50 3.82 13.84
N PHE A 11 10.32 4.47 14.68
CA PHE A 11 11.48 5.22 14.22
C PHE A 11 12.51 4.31 13.53
N HIS A 12 12.85 3.18 14.14
CA HIS A 12 13.83 2.25 13.58
C HIS A 12 13.31 1.56 12.32
N SER A 13 12.06 1.07 12.31
CA SER A 13 11.48 0.41 11.14
C SER A 13 11.37 1.34 9.93
N LEU A 14 10.93 2.59 10.13
CA LEU A 14 10.78 3.57 9.06
C LEU A 14 12.14 3.97 8.47
N ASN A 15 13.09 4.40 9.31
CA ASN A 15 14.37 4.92 8.84
C ASN A 15 15.24 3.82 8.23
N HIS A 16 15.33 2.66 8.87
CA HIS A 16 16.17 1.57 8.35
C HIS A 16 15.60 1.00 7.05
N GLY A 17 14.28 0.76 6.98
CA GLY A 17 13.64 0.26 5.76
C GLY A 17 13.84 1.19 4.57
N MET A 18 13.69 2.50 4.77
CA MET A 18 13.92 3.49 3.72
C MET A 18 15.40 3.60 3.33
N PHE A 19 16.32 3.56 4.30
CA PHE A 19 17.76 3.59 4.02
C PHE A 19 18.19 2.41 3.15
N GLU A 20 17.76 1.19 3.48
CA GLU A 20 18.04 -0.02 2.69
C GLU A 20 17.47 0.09 1.27
N LEU A 21 16.22 0.54 1.14
CA LEU A 21 15.60 0.73 -0.18
C LEU A 21 16.36 1.76 -1.01
N ALA A 22 16.69 2.93 -0.44
CA ALA A 22 17.41 4.00 -1.13
C ALA A 22 18.83 3.56 -1.53
N HIS A 23 19.53 2.83 -0.65
CA HIS A 23 20.87 2.32 -0.93
C HIS A 23 20.86 1.34 -2.10
N LYS A 24 19.96 0.35 -2.10
CA LYS A 24 19.81 -0.59 -3.21
C LYS A 24 19.33 0.11 -4.48
N TYR A 25 18.45 1.08 -4.38
CA TYR A 25 17.98 1.83 -5.55
C TYR A 25 19.11 2.64 -6.20
N ALA A 26 20.04 3.18 -5.41
CA ALA A 26 21.19 3.91 -5.94
C ALA A 26 22.14 3.02 -6.77
N THR A 27 22.19 1.70 -6.50
CA THR A 27 23.04 0.75 -7.23
C THR A 27 22.29 0.00 -8.34
N ASP A 28 21.06 -0.42 -8.06
CA ASP A 28 20.31 -1.40 -8.88
C ASP A 28 19.06 -0.79 -9.56
N GLY A 29 18.73 0.47 -9.26
CA GLY A 29 17.59 1.18 -9.82
C GLY A 29 16.26 0.46 -9.56
N MET A 30 15.41 0.38 -10.59
CA MET A 30 14.07 -0.22 -10.48
C MET A 30 14.05 -1.68 -10.05
N LYS A 31 15.15 -2.43 -10.22
CA LYS A 31 15.24 -3.80 -9.70
C LYS A 31 15.05 -3.84 -8.19
N ALA A 32 15.65 -2.88 -7.46
CA ALA A 32 15.51 -2.79 -6.01
C ALA A 32 14.05 -2.57 -5.59
N TYR A 33 13.32 -1.73 -6.33
CA TYR A 33 11.91 -1.48 -6.05
C TYR A 33 11.03 -2.69 -6.41
N ALA A 34 11.33 -3.39 -7.52
CA ALA A 34 10.62 -4.62 -7.90
C ALA A 34 10.82 -5.74 -6.86
N GLU A 35 12.02 -5.89 -6.29
CA GLU A 35 12.27 -6.82 -5.18
C GLU A 35 11.50 -6.44 -3.92
N PHE A 36 11.44 -5.14 -3.60
CA PHE A 36 10.61 -4.64 -2.50
C PHE A 36 9.13 -4.99 -2.70
N GLN A 37 8.58 -4.71 -3.89
CA GLN A 37 7.19 -5.03 -4.24
C GLN A 37 6.91 -6.54 -4.26
N ALA A 38 7.86 -7.37 -4.71
CA ALA A 38 7.74 -8.83 -4.62
C ALA A 38 7.65 -9.31 -3.17
N GLY A 39 8.34 -8.64 -2.24
CA GLY A 39 8.21 -8.87 -0.80
C GLY A 39 6.82 -8.54 -0.25
N GLU A 40 6.17 -7.49 -0.78
CA GLU A 40 4.78 -7.13 -0.45
C GLU A 40 3.82 -8.23 -0.88
N PHE A 41 3.90 -8.67 -2.14
CA PHE A 41 3.09 -9.79 -2.66
C PHE A 41 3.28 -11.07 -1.84
N ALA A 42 4.52 -11.43 -1.50
CA ALA A 42 4.79 -12.60 -0.66
C ALA A 42 4.14 -12.50 0.73
N SER A 43 3.98 -11.28 1.25
CA SER A 43 3.39 -11.01 2.55
C SER A 43 1.86 -11.06 2.55
N GLU A 44 1.20 -11.05 1.38
CA GLU A 44 -0.26 -11.17 1.27
C GLU A 44 -0.77 -12.50 1.85
N SER A 45 0.01 -13.58 1.70
CA SER A 45 -0.26 -14.88 2.34
C SER A 45 -0.34 -14.82 3.87
N LYS A 46 0.18 -13.75 4.48
CA LYS A 46 0.17 -13.48 5.93
C LYS A 46 -0.84 -12.40 6.32
N GLY A 47 -1.65 -11.93 5.39
CA GLY A 47 -2.68 -10.91 5.61
C GLY A 47 -2.24 -9.46 5.36
N TYR A 48 -1.09 -9.23 4.72
CA TYR A 48 -0.74 -7.89 4.23
C TYR A 48 -1.64 -7.50 3.05
N THR A 49 -2.12 -6.25 3.02
CA THR A 49 -3.08 -5.80 1.99
C THR A 49 -2.64 -4.56 1.22
N ALA A 50 -1.61 -3.86 1.70
CA ALA A 50 -1.25 -2.54 1.17
C ALA A 50 -0.54 -2.57 -0.20
N THR A 51 -0.24 -3.76 -0.77
CA THR A 51 0.13 -3.88 -2.19
C THR A 51 -0.91 -3.22 -3.10
N ARG A 52 -2.19 -3.36 -2.73
CA ARG A 52 -3.35 -2.66 -3.32
C ARG A 52 -3.59 -1.34 -2.59
N HIS A 53 -2.69 -0.40 -2.81
CA HIS A 53 -2.64 0.87 -2.08
C HIS A 53 -3.86 1.77 -2.32
N GLN A 54 -4.53 1.73 -3.48
CA GLN A 54 -5.76 2.50 -3.73
C GLN A 54 -6.88 2.00 -2.82
N ARG A 55 -7.10 0.69 -2.76
CA ARG A 55 -8.02 0.10 -1.78
C ARG A 55 -7.64 0.46 -0.35
N GLU A 56 -6.36 0.34 0.00
CA GLU A 56 -5.88 0.53 1.38
C GLU A 56 -6.14 1.94 1.91
N VAL A 57 -6.03 2.96 1.06
CA VAL A 57 -6.33 4.36 1.43
C VAL A 57 -7.82 4.71 1.30
N GLY A 58 -8.67 3.75 0.96
CA GLY A 58 -10.12 3.90 0.96
C GLY A 58 -10.72 4.41 -0.35
N THR A 59 -10.04 4.30 -1.49
CA THR A 59 -10.61 4.73 -2.79
C THR A 59 -11.99 4.11 -3.03
N GLY A 60 -12.16 2.82 -2.76
CA GLY A 60 -13.46 2.14 -2.90
C GLY A 60 -14.52 2.63 -1.90
N TYR A 61 -14.13 3.03 -0.70
CA TYR A 61 -15.05 3.63 0.26
C TYR A 61 -15.60 4.96 -0.28
N PHE A 62 -14.74 5.80 -0.84
CA PHE A 62 -15.18 7.08 -1.41
C PHE A 62 -15.96 6.92 -2.73
N ASP A 63 -15.68 5.88 -3.52
CA ASP A 63 -16.52 5.51 -4.66
C ASP A 63 -17.95 5.13 -4.22
N GLU A 64 -18.11 4.35 -3.16
CA GLU A 64 -19.43 4.02 -2.59
C GLU A 64 -20.15 5.28 -2.07
N VAL A 65 -19.43 6.18 -1.39
CA VAL A 65 -19.99 7.47 -0.97
C VAL A 65 -20.50 8.27 -2.19
N ALA A 66 -19.72 8.32 -3.27
CA ALA A 66 -20.12 8.98 -4.51
C ALA A 66 -21.35 8.32 -5.15
N GLN A 67 -21.43 6.99 -5.14
CA GLN A 67 -22.60 6.27 -5.63
C GLN A 67 -23.85 6.57 -4.81
N VAL A 68 -23.75 6.58 -3.48
CA VAL A 68 -24.88 6.94 -2.59
C VAL A 68 -25.37 8.36 -2.86
N ILE A 69 -24.46 9.33 -2.97
CA ILE A 69 -24.79 10.75 -3.23
C ILE A 69 -25.49 10.92 -4.59
N THR A 70 -25.05 10.17 -5.60
CA THR A 70 -25.56 10.30 -6.98
C THR A 70 -26.74 9.39 -7.29
N GLY A 71 -27.18 8.57 -6.34
CA GLY A 71 -28.21 7.55 -6.57
C GLY A 71 -27.78 6.49 -7.59
N GLY A 72 -26.51 6.10 -7.58
CA GLY A 72 -25.94 5.07 -8.45
C GLY A 72 -25.59 5.54 -9.86
N LYS A 73 -25.44 6.86 -10.08
CA LYS A 73 -25.27 7.45 -11.41
C LYS A 73 -23.93 8.16 -11.60
N SER A 74 -22.97 7.95 -10.70
CA SER A 74 -21.64 8.53 -10.83
C SER A 74 -20.95 7.98 -12.07
N SER A 75 -20.39 8.86 -12.90
CA SER A 75 -19.59 8.52 -14.08
C SER A 75 -18.10 8.80 -13.89
N THR A 76 -17.68 9.13 -12.67
CA THR A 76 -16.30 9.55 -12.35
C THR A 76 -15.77 8.78 -11.14
N LEU A 77 -16.12 7.48 -11.04
CA LEU A 77 -15.56 6.60 -10.02
C LEU A 77 -14.08 6.33 -10.29
N ALA A 78 -13.31 6.13 -9.23
CA ALA A 78 -11.86 6.04 -9.32
C ALA A 78 -11.35 4.60 -9.51
N LEU A 79 -11.98 3.59 -8.91
CA LEU A 79 -11.45 2.23 -8.94
C LEU A 79 -11.71 1.48 -10.25
N GLU A 80 -12.84 1.74 -10.92
CA GLU A 80 -13.34 0.88 -12.01
C GLU A 80 -12.37 0.77 -13.19
N ASP A 81 -11.66 1.85 -13.50
CA ASP A 81 -10.68 1.95 -14.59
C ASP A 81 -9.24 2.14 -14.08
N SER A 82 -8.98 1.82 -12.80
CA SER A 82 -7.65 1.96 -12.19
C SER A 82 -6.68 0.87 -12.64
N THR A 83 -5.38 1.20 -12.68
CA THR A 83 -4.32 0.20 -12.90
C THR A 83 -4.29 -0.86 -11.80
N GLU A 84 -4.68 -0.50 -10.57
CA GLU A 84 -4.80 -1.45 -9.46
C GLU A 84 -5.83 -2.55 -9.75
N LYS A 85 -7.00 -2.21 -10.30
CA LYS A 85 -7.99 -3.23 -10.68
C LYS A 85 -7.51 -4.10 -11.84
N ALA A 86 -6.72 -3.54 -12.76
CA ALA A 86 -6.29 -4.24 -13.97
C ALA A 86 -5.04 -5.14 -13.77
N GLN A 87 -4.15 -4.79 -12.84
CA GLN A 87 -2.81 -5.37 -12.74
C GLN A 87 -2.49 -6.02 -11.38
N PHE A 88 -3.34 -5.82 -10.38
CA PHE A 88 -3.10 -6.32 -9.01
C PHE A 88 -4.20 -7.27 -8.59
#